data_AF-X1DLA5-F1
#
_entry.id   AF-X1DLA5-F1
#
_cell.length_a   1.000
_cell.length_b   1.000
_cell.length_c   1.000
_cell.angle_alpha   90.00
_cell.angle_beta   90.00
_cell.angle_gamma   90.00
#
_symmetry.space_group_name_H-M   'P 1'
#
loop_
_entity.id
_entity.type
_entity.pdbx_description
1 polymer ?
#
loop_
_entity_poly.entity_id
_entity_poly.type
_entity_poly.pdbx_seq_one_letter_code
_entity_poly.pdbx_strand_id
1 'polypeptide(L)' 'AGCVLPLSENPDLGGRYGLRHRAALGISEQSDALCIVVSEETGKISFASKSKLVTKVDIETLKRSLEKILEE' A
#
# COMPACT_ATOMS: atom_id res chain seq x y z
N ALA A 1 2.83 5.65 17.96
CA ALA A 1 2.82 4.71 16.81
C ALA A 1 2.75 3.28 17.35
N GLY A 2 2.17 2.33 16.59
CA GLY A 2 1.94 0.94 17.02
C GLY A 2 0.52 0.40 16.74
N CYS A 3 -0.18 0.98 15.76
CA CYS A 3 -1.55 0.58 15.43
C CYS A 3 -1.59 -0.81 14.79
N VAL A 4 -2.60 -1.60 15.14
CA VAL A 4 -2.92 -2.84 14.45
C VAL A 4 -3.89 -2.51 13.32
N LEU A 5 -3.54 -2.89 12.10
CA LEU A 5 -4.36 -2.68 10.90
C LEU A 5 -4.90 -4.04 10.42
N PRO A 6 -6.09 -4.06 9.78
CA PRO A 6 -6.62 -5.27 9.16
C PRO A 6 -5.69 -5.74 8.04
N LEU A 7 -5.52 -7.05 7.92
CA LEU A 7 -4.74 -7.67 6.85
C LEU A 7 -5.69 -8.06 5.71
N SER A 8 -5.31 -7.75 4.48
CA SER A 8 -6.03 -8.26 3.31
C SER A 8 -5.84 -9.78 3.18
N GLU A 9 -6.94 -10.48 2.91
CA GLU A 9 -7.00 -11.90 2.59
C GLU A 9 -6.93 -12.17 1.08
N ASN A 10 -6.67 -11.13 0.27
CA ASN A 10 -6.66 -11.23 -1.18
C ASN A 10 -5.64 -12.30 -1.65
N PRO A 11 -6.09 -13.41 -2.27
CA PRO A 11 -5.21 -14.49 -2.71
C PRO A 11 -4.26 -14.06 -3.83
N ASP A 12 -4.62 -13.02 -4.60
CA ASP A 12 -3.83 -12.52 -5.73
C ASP A 12 -2.54 -11.81 -5.31
N LEU A 13 -2.45 -11.34 -4.04
CA LEU A 13 -1.19 -10.81 -3.51
C LEU A 13 -0.08 -11.89 -3.54
N GLY A 14 -0.46 -13.15 -3.37
CA GLY A 14 0.46 -14.29 -3.29
C GLY A 14 1.40 -14.22 -2.08
N GLY A 15 2.33 -15.18 -2.01
CA GLY A 15 3.30 -15.29 -0.90
C GLY A 15 4.43 -14.25 -0.93
N ARG A 16 4.51 -13.42 -1.98
CA ARG A 16 5.65 -12.53 -2.24
C ARG A 16 5.66 -11.24 -1.41
N TYR A 17 4.57 -10.93 -0.70
CA TYR A 17 4.43 -9.70 0.06
C TYR A 17 4.27 -9.97 1.56
N GLY A 18 5.09 -9.29 2.36
CA GLY A 18 5.05 -9.38 3.82
C GLY A 18 3.83 -8.69 4.46
N LEU A 19 3.74 -8.77 5.79
CA LEU A 19 2.60 -8.28 6.57
C LEU A 19 2.30 -6.79 6.38
N ARG A 20 3.32 -5.94 6.18
CA ARG A 20 3.11 -4.49 5.95
C ARG A 20 2.30 -4.21 4.68
N HIS A 21 2.56 -4.96 3.62
CA HIS A 21 1.82 -4.81 2.36
C HIS A 21 0.38 -5.30 2.51
N ARG A 22 0.18 -6.41 3.23
CA ARG A 22 -1.18 -6.93 3.51
C ARG A 22 -1.97 -5.99 4.39
N ALA A 23 -1.33 -5.39 5.39
CA ALA A 23 -1.93 -4.37 6.25
C ALA A 23 -2.34 -3.13 5.46
N ALA A 24 -1.46 -2.64 4.58
CA ALA A 24 -1.75 -1.50 3.73
C ALA A 24 -2.91 -1.77 2.76
N LEU A 25 -2.96 -2.97 2.17
CA LEU A 25 -4.09 -3.34 1.33
C LEU A 25 -5.38 -3.48 2.16
N GLY A 26 -5.32 -4.17 3.29
CA GLY A 26 -6.49 -4.45 4.13
C GLY A 26 -7.15 -3.18 4.66
N ILE A 27 -6.37 -2.20 5.11
CA ILE A 27 -6.95 -0.92 5.54
C ILE A 27 -7.55 -0.14 4.36
N SER A 28 -6.92 -0.19 3.17
CA SER A 28 -7.45 0.46 1.95
C SER A 28 -8.66 -0.26 1.33
N GLU A 29 -8.96 -1.48 1.77
CA GLU A 29 -10.20 -2.20 1.40
C GLU A 29 -11.38 -1.78 2.27
N GLN A 30 -11.12 -1.34 3.51
CA GLN A 30 -12.12 -0.96 4.50
C GLN A 30 -12.29 0.55 4.65
N SER A 31 -11.47 1.33 3.94
CA SER A 31 -11.48 2.80 4.00
C SER A 31 -10.97 3.41 2.70
N ASP A 32 -11.12 4.72 2.58
CA ASP A 32 -10.51 5.56 1.54
C ASP A 32 -9.03 5.89 1.81
N ALA A 33 -8.43 5.29 2.84
CA ALA A 33 -7.06 5.57 3.24
C ALA A 33 -6.05 5.26 2.12
N LEU A 34 -5.10 6.18 1.97
CA LEU A 34 -3.89 5.99 1.17
C LEU A 34 -2.75 5.53 2.08
N CYS A 35 -2.21 4.34 1.80
CA CYS A 35 -1.15 3.73 2.59
C CYS A 35 0.14 3.58 1.80
N ILE A 36 1.23 4.15 2.28
CA ILE A 36 2.56 4.01 1.67
C ILE A 36 3.35 2.97 2.47
N VAL A 37 4.01 2.05 1.77
CA VAL A 37 4.81 0.97 2.35
C VAL A 37 6.20 0.98 1.76
N VAL A 38 7.21 0.93 2.62
CA VAL A 38 8.59 0.63 2.24
C VAL A 38 8.90 -0.81 2.62
N SER A 39 9.31 -1.60 1.63
CA SER A 39 9.73 -2.99 1.82
C SER A 39 11.02 -3.05 2.64
N GLU A 40 10.99 -3.75 3.77
CA GLU A 40 12.18 -4.01 4.58
C GLU A 40 13.22 -4.85 3.85
N GLU A 41 12.76 -5.80 3.04
CA GLU A 41 13.61 -6.75 2.33
C GLU A 41 14.31 -6.11 1.11
N THR A 42 13.63 -5.18 0.42
CA THR A 42 14.08 -4.69 -0.89
C THR A 42 14.29 -3.17 -0.95
N GLY A 43 13.87 -2.43 0.08
CA GLY A 43 13.86 -0.96 0.08
C GLY A 43 12.88 -0.32 -0.90
N LYS A 44 12.14 -1.11 -1.70
CA LYS A 44 11.22 -0.59 -2.71
C LYS A 44 9.98 0.01 -2.06
N ILE A 45 9.49 1.08 -2.67
CA ILE A 45 8.27 1.77 -2.27
C ILE A 45 7.08 1.15 -3.00
N SER A 46 5.98 1.01 -2.28
CA SER A 46 4.67 0.59 -2.75
C SER A 46 3.61 1.49 -2.12
N PHE A 47 2.43 1.58 -2.70
CA PHE A 47 1.29 2.22 -2.07
C PHE A 47 0.00 1.43 -2.30
N ALA A 48 -0.94 1.54 -1.37
CA ALA A 48 -2.26 0.92 -1.45
C ALA A 48 -3.36 1.98 -1.29
N SER A 49 -4.37 1.94 -2.15
CA SER A 49 -5.56 2.80 -2.11
C SER A 49 -6.68 2.17 -2.92
N LYS A 50 -7.94 2.39 -2.52
CA LYS A 50 -9.14 1.89 -3.22
C LYS A 50 -9.02 0.40 -3.55
N SER A 51 -8.63 -0.42 -2.58
CA SER A 51 -8.40 -1.87 -2.70
C SER A 51 -7.37 -2.29 -3.77
N LYS A 52 -6.45 -1.40 -4.16
CA LYS A 52 -5.39 -1.71 -5.13
C LYS A 52 -4.01 -1.48 -4.52
N LEU A 53 -3.11 -2.45 -4.72
CA LEU A 53 -1.71 -2.36 -4.33
C LEU A 53 -0.85 -2.08 -5.57
N VAL A 54 -0.20 -0.92 -5.61
CA VAL A 54 0.78 -0.55 -6.63
C VAL A 54 2.18 -0.72 -6.04
N THR A 55 3.04 -1.46 -6.73
CA THR A 55 4.35 -1.87 -6.18
C THR A 55 5.50 -1.37 -7.06
N LYS A 56 6.68 -1.27 -6.44
CA LYS A 56 7.93 -0.87 -7.11
C LYS A 56 7.80 0.48 -7.82
N VAL A 57 7.23 1.46 -7.11
CA VAL A 57 7.10 2.83 -7.63
C VAL A 57 8.39 3.60 -7.39
N ASP A 58 8.73 4.46 -8.34
CA ASP A 58 9.75 5.48 -8.14
C ASP A 58 9.15 6.72 -7.46
N ILE A 59 10.03 7.65 -7.08
CA ILE A 59 9.66 8.87 -6.36
C ILE A 59 8.74 9.75 -7.22
N GLU A 60 8.99 9.83 -8.54
CA GLU A 60 8.19 10.68 -9.43
C GLU A 60 6.76 10.13 -9.58
N THR A 61 6.61 8.84 -9.81
CA THR A 61 5.31 8.16 -9.90
C THR A 61 4.56 8.25 -8.58
N LEU A 62 5.25 8.07 -7.44
CA LEU A 62 4.63 8.21 -6.13
C LEU A 62 4.12 9.64 -5.93
N LYS A 63 4.94 10.65 -6.23
CA LYS A 63 4.56 12.07 -6.08
C LYS A 63 3.34 12.40 -6.94
N ARG A 64 3.35 12.04 -8.23
CA ARG A 64 2.21 12.26 -9.13
C ARG A 64 0.95 11.53 -8.66
N SER A 65 1.10 10.33 -8.12
CA SER A 65 -0.04 9.57 -7.58
C SER A 65 -0.60 10.22 -6.31
N LEU A 66 0.26 10.74 -5.44
CA LEU A 66 -0.14 11.45 -4.23
C LEU A 66 -0.88 12.74 -4.55
N GLU A 67 -0.34 13.58 -5.44
CA GLU A 67 -0.97 14.82 -5.89
C GLU A 67 -2.38 14.52 -6.44
N LYS A 68 -2.49 13.53 -7.33
CA LYS A 68 -3.78 13.13 -7.89
C LYS A 68 -4.79 12.64 -6.84
N ILE A 69 -4.35 11.85 -5.87
CA ILE A 69 -5.26 11.24 -4.87
C ILE A 69 -5.68 12.27 -3.82
N LEU A 70 -4.85 13.25 -3.50
CA LEU A 70 -5.14 14.27 -2.48
C LEU A 70 -5.89 15.49 -3.03
N GLU A 71 -5.87 15.71 -4.34
CA GLU A 71 -6.65 16.75 -5.03
C GLU A 71 -8.07 16.28 -5.41
N GLU A 72 -8.37 14.97 -5.30
CA GLU A 72 -9.72 14.39 -5.39
C GLU A 72 -10.52 14.64 -4.10
#